data_AF-A0A0X3NJN5-F1
#
_entry.id   AF-A0A0X3NJN5-F1
#
_cell.length_a   1.000
_cell.length_b   1.000
_cell.length_c   1.000
_cell.angle_alpha   90.00
_cell.angle_beta   90.00
_cell.angle_gamma   90.00
#
_symmetry.space_group_name_H-M   'P 1'
#
loop_
_entity.id
_entity.type
_entity.pdbx_description
1 polymer ?
#
loop_
_entity_poly.entity_id
_entity_poly.type
_entity_poly.pdbx_seq_one_letter_code
_entity_poly.pdbx_strand_id
1 'polypeptide(L)'
;FRCLKSLTFLSMPISWPFDCELNQRPPRQSAGIQEEPQEIVELHERDHVFFGASQSVRKKHPPKVRFRVGDTVEHRKLGYLGVVVGWDEVARAPALWMAMRYPDLQQEIRVRDQPNYRVLFDSRTTLYEINPIYVAQEDLKDASFTEKTGRRKPRASDDDTLPIKHSLLPEYFDYFDSNKFIPRPWLRRIYPRG
;
A
#
# COMPACT_ATOMS: atom_id res chain seq x y z
N PHE A 1 -49.21 30.21 37.43
CA PHE A 1 -49.57 30.23 38.87
C PHE A 1 -50.30 28.93 39.23
N ARG A 2 -49.94 28.33 40.37
CA ARG A 2 -50.45 27.08 41.04
C ARG A 2 -49.93 25.75 40.43
N CYS A 3 -49.03 24.97 41.06
CA CYS A 3 -48.91 24.43 42.44
C CYS A 3 -50.05 23.42 42.72
N LEU A 4 -49.87 22.16 43.12
CA LEU A 4 -49.11 21.57 44.24
C LEU A 4 -48.91 20.05 44.04
N LYS A 5 -47.92 19.47 44.73
CA LYS A 5 -47.98 18.27 45.62
C LYS A 5 -46.54 17.78 45.83
N SER A 6 -46.04 17.34 46.98
CA SER A 6 -46.32 17.46 48.41
C SER A 6 -45.08 16.82 49.05
N LEU A 7 -44.52 17.43 50.10
CA LEU A 7 -43.38 16.88 50.85
C LEU A 7 -43.81 15.71 51.75
N THR A 8 -42.88 14.80 52.02
CA THR A 8 -42.67 14.23 53.38
C THR A 8 -41.19 13.96 53.62
N PHE A 9 -40.70 14.52 54.73
CA PHE A 9 -39.38 14.37 55.36
C PHE A 9 -39.29 13.09 56.20
N LEU A 10 -38.07 12.57 56.40
CA LEU A 10 -37.58 11.85 57.60
C LEU A 10 -36.04 11.76 57.48
N SER A 11 -35.31 12.67 58.12
CA SER A 11 -34.60 12.55 59.42
C SER A 11 -33.14 12.07 59.29
N MET A 12 -32.21 12.94 59.72
CA MET A 12 -30.74 12.76 59.77
C MET A 12 -30.32 11.79 60.91
N PRO A 13 -29.03 11.41 61.04
CA PRO A 13 -28.10 12.31 61.72
C PRO A 13 -26.70 12.43 61.09
N ILE A 14 -26.09 13.52 61.53
CA ILE A 14 -24.77 14.07 61.22
C ILE A 14 -23.74 13.46 62.17
N SER A 15 -22.56 13.08 61.67
CA SER A 15 -21.32 13.10 62.46
C SER A 15 -20.14 13.60 61.60
N TRP A 16 -19.60 14.74 62.02
CA TRP A 16 -18.35 15.38 61.61
C TRP A 16 -17.20 14.73 62.41
N PRO A 17 -15.89 14.80 62.05
CA PRO A 17 -15.23 16.10 61.83
C PRO A 17 -13.93 16.16 60.98
N PHE A 18 -13.47 17.40 60.73
CA PHE A 18 -12.09 17.84 60.40
C PHE A 18 -11.40 17.17 59.17
N ASP A 19 -10.59 17.80 58.32
CA ASP A 19 -10.08 19.14 58.09
C ASP A 19 -9.38 19.11 56.71
N CYS A 20 -9.22 20.30 56.10
CA CYS A 20 -8.15 20.71 55.16
C CYS A 20 -7.48 19.68 54.21
N GLU A 21 -7.63 19.88 52.88
CA GLU A 21 -6.54 19.64 51.90
C GLU A 21 -6.86 20.33 50.56
N LEU A 22 -6.18 21.44 50.25
CA LEU A 22 -4.95 21.52 49.44
C LEU A 22 -5.25 21.68 47.93
N ASN A 23 -5.04 22.92 47.50
CA ASN A 23 -4.91 23.37 46.12
C ASN A 23 -4.07 22.39 45.26
N GLN A 24 -4.68 21.69 44.32
CA GLN A 24 -3.96 20.98 43.27
C GLN A 24 -4.58 21.31 41.91
N ARG A 25 -3.78 21.98 41.07
CA ARG A 25 -4.07 22.24 39.65
C ARG A 25 -4.27 20.91 38.93
N PRO A 26 -5.17 20.82 37.92
CA PRO A 26 -5.34 19.58 37.17
C PRO A 26 -4.04 19.19 36.47
N PRO A 27 -3.70 17.89 36.42
CA PRO A 27 -2.46 17.44 35.82
C PRO A 27 -2.45 17.74 34.32
N ARG A 28 -1.33 18.31 33.88
CA ARG A 28 -1.00 18.56 32.48
C ARG A 28 -0.98 17.21 31.76
N GLN A 29 -1.99 16.95 30.92
CA GLN A 29 -2.03 15.73 30.12
C GLN A 29 -0.77 15.65 29.25
N SER A 30 -0.02 14.58 29.50
CA SER A 30 1.20 14.20 28.83
C SER A 30 0.98 13.92 27.35
N ALA A 31 2.04 14.17 26.58
CA ALA A 31 2.16 14.00 25.14
C ALA A 31 1.36 12.80 24.60
N GLY A 32 0.51 13.09 23.60
CA GLY A 32 -0.17 12.08 22.82
C GLY A 32 0.85 11.17 22.16
N ILE A 33 0.84 9.90 22.57
CA ILE A 33 1.36 8.82 21.75
C ILE A 33 0.39 8.73 20.57
N GLN A 34 0.82 9.17 19.40
CA GLN A 34 0.11 8.90 18.16
C GLN A 34 0.18 7.38 17.95
N GLU A 35 -0.90 6.68 18.26
CA GLU A 35 -1.09 5.30 17.83
C GLU A 35 -1.28 5.31 16.29
N GLU A 36 -0.17 5.21 15.57
CA GLU A 36 -0.19 4.87 14.14
C GLU A 36 -0.70 3.42 13.99
N PRO A 37 -1.62 3.12 13.07
CA PRO A 37 -2.35 1.85 13.08
C PRO A 37 -1.42 0.70 12.67
N GLN A 38 -1.03 -0.12 13.65
CA GLN A 38 -0.31 -1.38 13.47
C GLN A 38 -1.05 -2.33 12.50
N GLU A 39 -2.37 -2.18 12.41
CA GLU A 39 -3.28 -2.96 11.54
C GLU A 39 -2.95 -2.85 10.04
N ILE A 40 -2.35 -1.74 9.58
CA ILE A 40 -2.01 -1.54 8.16
C ILE A 40 -0.74 -2.31 7.77
N VAL A 41 0.13 -2.60 8.74
CA VAL A 41 1.37 -3.37 8.55
C VAL A 41 1.08 -4.87 8.59
N GLU A 42 0.21 -5.32 9.49
CA GLU A 42 -0.08 -6.75 9.72
C GLU A 42 -0.84 -7.43 8.56
N LEU A 43 -1.73 -6.73 7.85
CA LEU A 43 -2.52 -7.36 6.78
C LEU A 43 -1.69 -7.83 5.56
N HIS A 44 -0.45 -7.34 5.40
CA HIS A 44 0.39 -7.58 4.22
C HIS A 44 1.42 -8.71 4.38
N GLU A 45 1.41 -9.42 5.51
CA GLU A 45 2.37 -10.49 5.81
C GLU A 45 1.92 -11.89 5.34
N ARG A 46 0.74 -12.01 4.73
CA ARG A 46 0.23 -13.30 4.24
C ARG A 46 0.97 -13.73 2.95
N ASP A 47 1.92 -14.65 3.11
CA ASP A 47 2.38 -15.65 2.14
C ASP A 47 3.07 -15.21 0.83
N HIS A 48 3.47 -13.94 0.67
CA HIS A 48 4.22 -13.53 -0.54
C HIS A 48 5.74 -13.51 -0.32
N VAL A 49 6.48 -14.17 -1.21
CA VAL A 49 7.95 -14.08 -1.26
C VAL A 49 8.37 -12.59 -1.34
N PHE A 50 9.09 -12.11 -0.32
CA PHE A 50 9.16 -10.68 0.05
C PHE A 50 10.15 -9.81 -0.75
N PHE A 51 10.65 -10.24 -1.91
CA PHE A 51 11.48 -9.35 -2.73
C PHE A 51 10.60 -8.31 -3.47
N GLY A 52 11.07 -7.06 -3.51
CA GLY A 52 10.36 -5.88 -4.02
C GLY A 52 9.26 -5.30 -3.12
N ALA A 53 9.05 -5.83 -1.90
CA ALA A 53 8.02 -5.38 -0.95
C ALA A 53 8.63 -4.72 0.30
N SER A 54 9.79 -4.07 0.16
CA SER A 54 10.43 -3.37 1.29
C SER A 54 9.46 -2.36 1.91
N GLN A 55 9.28 -2.44 3.23
CA GLN A 55 8.45 -1.48 3.99
C GLN A 55 9.20 -0.20 4.37
N SER A 56 10.48 -0.10 4.00
CA SER A 56 11.26 1.11 4.21
C SER A 56 10.78 2.26 3.32
N VAL A 57 10.57 3.43 3.93
CA VAL A 57 10.08 4.63 3.22
C VAL A 57 11.10 5.08 2.15
N ARG A 58 10.67 5.07 0.89
CA ARG A 58 11.46 5.43 -0.28
C ARG A 58 11.34 6.93 -0.59
N LYS A 59 11.93 7.76 0.30
CA LYS A 59 11.83 9.24 0.23
C LYS A 59 12.31 9.85 -1.08
N LYS A 60 13.30 9.23 -1.73
CA LYS A 60 13.85 9.64 -3.02
C LYS A 60 13.57 8.55 -4.05
N HIS A 61 13.28 8.98 -5.28
CA HIS A 61 13.21 8.09 -6.43
C HIS A 61 14.60 8.04 -7.10
N PRO A 62 15.31 6.90 -7.07
CA PRO A 62 16.64 6.78 -7.62
C PRO A 62 16.64 7.00 -9.14
N PRO A 63 17.66 7.63 -9.74
CA PRO A 63 17.71 7.86 -11.19
C PRO A 63 17.75 6.58 -12.04
N LYS A 64 18.29 5.48 -11.49
CA LYS A 64 18.38 4.19 -12.20
C LYS A 64 17.04 3.47 -12.32
N VAL A 65 16.14 3.69 -11.36
CA VAL A 65 14.77 3.16 -11.38
C VAL A 65 13.99 3.96 -12.41
N ARG A 66 13.48 3.28 -13.44
CA ARG A 66 12.76 3.91 -14.54
C ARG A 66 11.28 4.11 -14.24
N PHE A 67 10.63 3.09 -13.67
CA PHE A 67 9.18 3.05 -13.47
C PHE A 67 8.83 3.31 -12.01
N ARG A 68 7.70 3.97 -11.80
CA ARG A 68 7.16 4.30 -10.49
C ARG A 68 6.03 3.35 -10.11
N VAL A 69 5.74 3.26 -8.82
CA VAL A 69 4.53 2.58 -8.37
C VAL A 69 3.30 3.24 -9.00
N GLY A 70 2.42 2.39 -9.54
CA GLY A 70 1.24 2.76 -10.29
C GLY A 70 1.44 2.97 -11.79
N ASP A 71 2.68 2.95 -12.29
CA ASP A 71 2.92 3.01 -13.73
C ASP A 71 2.49 1.72 -14.42
N THR A 72 1.88 1.89 -15.60
CA THR A 72 1.46 0.79 -16.47
C THR A 72 2.63 0.38 -17.36
N VAL A 73 3.00 -0.89 -17.32
CA VAL A 73 4.14 -1.48 -18.04
C VAL A 73 3.70 -2.66 -18.91
N GLU A 74 4.52 -3.00 -19.89
CA GLU A 74 4.35 -4.19 -20.72
C GLU A 74 5.61 -5.06 -20.63
N HIS A 75 5.43 -6.36 -20.44
CA HIS A 75 6.54 -7.32 -20.49
C HIS A 75 7.06 -7.42 -21.92
N ARG A 76 8.33 -7.10 -22.16
CA ARG A 76 8.90 -6.97 -23.52
C ARG A 76 8.76 -8.22 -24.38
N LYS A 77 8.97 -9.40 -23.80
CA LYS A 77 8.97 -10.68 -24.52
C LYS A 77 7.57 -11.29 -24.70
N LEU A 78 6.69 -11.11 -23.72
CA LEU A 78 5.39 -11.79 -23.65
C LEU A 78 4.23 -10.86 -24.07
N GLY A 79 4.44 -9.55 -24.05
CA GLY A 79 3.41 -8.56 -24.38
C GLY A 79 2.36 -8.35 -23.28
N TYR A 80 2.55 -8.95 -22.10
CA TYR A 80 1.59 -8.85 -20.99
C TYR A 80 1.64 -7.48 -20.35
N LEU A 81 0.46 -6.87 -20.19
CA LEU A 81 0.29 -5.60 -19.51
C LEU A 81 0.28 -5.82 -18.00
N GLY A 82 0.84 -4.89 -17.25
CA GLY A 82 0.87 -4.96 -15.81
C GLY A 82 1.10 -3.60 -15.16
N VAL A 83 0.92 -3.55 -13.85
CA VAL A 83 1.12 -2.34 -13.04
C VAL A 83 2.20 -2.59 -12.00
N VAL A 84 3.09 -1.63 -11.85
CA VAL A 84 4.16 -1.69 -10.85
C VAL A 84 3.58 -1.45 -9.46
N VAL A 85 3.77 -2.41 -8.55
CA VAL A 85 3.36 -2.31 -7.13
C VAL A 85 4.53 -2.11 -6.17
N GLY A 86 5.75 -2.27 -6.64
CA GLY A 86 6.96 -2.07 -5.85
C GLY A 86 8.21 -2.25 -6.70
N TRP A 87 9.36 -1.85 -6.15
CA TRP A 87 10.65 -1.96 -6.83
C TRP A 87 11.80 -2.11 -5.83
N ASP A 88 12.91 -2.67 -6.27
CA ASP A 88 14.20 -2.67 -5.60
C ASP A 88 15.27 -2.13 -6.57
N GLU A 89 16.22 -1.33 -6.08
CA GLU A 89 17.29 -0.73 -6.92
C GLU A 89 18.26 -1.78 -7.46
N VAL A 90 18.38 -2.88 -6.73
CA VAL A 90 19.27 -4.02 -6.97
C VAL A 90 18.44 -5.26 -6.61
N ALA A 91 18.58 -6.35 -7.37
CA ALA A 91 17.75 -7.53 -7.12
C ALA A 91 17.93 -8.07 -5.70
N ARG A 92 16.81 -8.20 -4.95
CA ARG A 92 16.80 -8.80 -3.61
C ARG A 92 16.30 -10.26 -3.59
N ALA A 93 16.03 -10.83 -4.76
CA ALA A 93 15.56 -12.21 -4.85
C ALA A 93 16.66 -13.21 -4.41
N PRO A 94 16.31 -14.30 -3.69
CA PRO A 94 17.26 -15.31 -3.27
C PRO A 94 18.06 -15.89 -4.43
N ALA A 95 19.30 -16.29 -4.16
CA ALA A 95 20.20 -16.82 -5.19
C ALA A 95 19.60 -18.01 -5.94
N LEU A 96 18.95 -18.93 -5.22
CA LEU A 96 18.27 -20.07 -5.83
C LEU A 96 17.12 -19.66 -6.76
N TRP A 97 16.32 -18.66 -6.36
CA TRP A 97 15.23 -18.15 -7.21
C TRP A 97 15.78 -17.53 -8.50
N MET A 98 16.84 -16.74 -8.39
CA MET A 98 17.51 -16.11 -9.52
C MET A 98 18.07 -17.16 -10.50
N ALA A 99 18.76 -18.19 -10.01
CA ALA A 99 19.30 -19.25 -10.85
C ALA A 99 18.21 -20.07 -11.57
N MET A 100 17.07 -20.31 -10.91
CA MET A 100 15.92 -20.97 -11.56
C MET A 100 15.27 -20.09 -12.62
N ARG A 101 15.17 -18.78 -12.36
CA ARG A 101 14.50 -17.82 -13.27
C ARG A 101 15.37 -17.41 -14.46
N TYR A 102 16.69 -17.37 -14.25
CA TYR A 102 17.71 -16.93 -15.19
C TYR A 102 18.83 -17.98 -15.26
N PRO A 103 18.65 -19.05 -16.06
CA PRO A 103 19.64 -20.12 -16.16
C PRO A 103 20.93 -19.69 -16.86
N ASP A 104 20.90 -18.61 -17.63
CA ASP A 104 22.11 -17.99 -18.19
C ASP A 104 22.79 -17.10 -17.13
N LEU A 105 24.01 -17.47 -16.73
CA LEU A 105 24.77 -16.78 -15.69
C LEU A 105 25.05 -15.31 -16.03
N GLN A 106 25.33 -15.00 -17.31
CA GLN A 106 25.61 -13.63 -17.73
C GLN A 106 24.36 -12.76 -17.61
N GLN A 107 23.20 -13.29 -17.97
CA GLN A 107 21.91 -12.64 -17.75
C GLN A 107 21.62 -12.49 -16.25
N GLU A 108 21.82 -13.52 -15.45
CA GLU A 108 21.60 -13.48 -14.00
C GLU A 108 22.41 -12.35 -13.33
N ILE A 109 23.70 -12.21 -13.68
CA ILE A 109 24.57 -11.13 -13.18
C ILE A 109 24.02 -9.76 -13.56
N ARG A 110 23.59 -9.57 -14.82
CA ARG A 110 22.98 -8.31 -15.28
C ARG A 110 21.66 -8.00 -14.58
N VAL A 111 20.83 -9.00 -14.31
CA VAL A 111 19.56 -8.82 -13.61
C VAL A 111 19.79 -8.43 -12.15
N ARG A 112 20.86 -8.94 -11.52
CA ARG A 112 21.21 -8.55 -10.15
C ARG A 112 21.61 -7.09 -10.02
N ASP A 113 22.38 -6.56 -10.96
CA ASP A 113 22.95 -5.20 -10.90
C ASP A 113 21.99 -4.09 -11.40
N GLN A 114 20.73 -4.42 -11.67
CA GLN A 114 19.73 -3.46 -12.15
C GLN A 114 18.49 -3.43 -11.24
N PRO A 115 17.64 -2.40 -11.40
CA PRO A 115 16.36 -2.38 -10.73
C PRO A 115 15.46 -3.53 -11.13
N ASN A 116 14.72 -4.03 -10.16
CA ASN A 116 13.73 -5.08 -10.36
C ASN A 116 12.41 -4.64 -9.74
N TYR A 117 11.30 -5.06 -10.33
CA TYR A 117 9.96 -4.59 -10.03
C TYR A 117 9.06 -5.72 -9.59
N ARG A 118 8.16 -5.45 -8.64
CA ARG A 118 6.95 -6.26 -8.44
C ARG A 118 5.87 -5.72 -9.35
N VAL A 119 5.30 -6.60 -10.16
CA VAL A 119 4.29 -6.26 -11.16
C VAL A 119 3.07 -7.15 -10.98
N LEU A 120 1.89 -6.53 -10.94
CA LEU A 120 0.62 -7.23 -11.11
C LEU A 120 0.31 -7.26 -12.61
N PHE A 121 0.38 -8.43 -13.24
CA PHE A 121 0.03 -8.58 -14.65
C PHE A 121 -1.48 -8.72 -14.84
N ASP A 122 -1.96 -8.42 -16.04
CA ASP A 122 -3.36 -8.58 -16.40
C ASP A 122 -3.77 -10.06 -16.37
N SER A 123 -4.71 -10.38 -15.48
CA SER A 123 -5.23 -11.74 -15.28
C SER A 123 -5.96 -12.28 -16.51
N ARG A 124 -6.33 -11.41 -17.46
CA ARG A 124 -6.90 -11.83 -18.75
C ARG A 124 -5.86 -12.48 -19.67
N THR A 125 -4.59 -12.09 -19.52
CA THR A 125 -3.47 -12.61 -20.32
C THR A 125 -2.63 -13.64 -19.56
N THR A 126 -2.71 -13.64 -18.23
CA THR A 126 -1.90 -14.49 -17.36
C THR A 126 -2.79 -15.49 -16.62
N LEU A 127 -2.66 -16.78 -16.96
CA LEU A 127 -3.61 -17.82 -16.51
C LEU A 127 -3.36 -18.37 -15.09
N TYR A 128 -2.23 -18.07 -14.43
CA TYR A 128 -1.86 -18.78 -13.19
C TYR A 128 -1.13 -17.94 -12.12
N GLU A 129 -0.91 -16.65 -12.35
CA GLU A 129 -0.09 -15.82 -11.46
C GLU A 129 -0.98 -14.76 -10.79
N ILE A 130 -1.63 -15.17 -9.71
CA ILE A 130 -2.48 -14.30 -8.87
C ILE A 130 -1.62 -13.38 -7.99
N ASN A 131 -0.33 -13.69 -7.84
CA ASN A 131 0.59 -12.93 -6.98
C ASN A 131 1.45 -11.97 -7.80
N PRO A 132 1.91 -10.85 -7.20
CA PRO A 132 2.87 -9.98 -7.86
C PRO A 132 4.12 -10.75 -8.28
N ILE A 133 4.54 -10.54 -9.53
CA ILE A 133 5.71 -11.18 -10.12
C ILE A 133 6.89 -10.24 -10.06
N TYR A 134 8.06 -10.80 -9.79
CA TYR A 134 9.31 -10.04 -9.80
C TYR A 134 9.98 -10.08 -11.17
N VAL A 135 10.24 -8.91 -11.73
CA VAL A 135 10.66 -8.74 -13.12
C VAL A 135 11.78 -7.70 -13.20
N ALA A 136 12.83 -8.01 -13.96
CA ALA A 136 13.94 -7.11 -14.21
C ALA A 136 13.50 -5.87 -15.02
N GLN A 137 14.13 -4.72 -14.78
CA GLN A 137 13.88 -3.50 -15.56
C GLN A 137 14.02 -3.71 -17.07
N GLU A 138 15.04 -4.46 -17.50
CA GLU A 138 15.29 -4.77 -18.89
C GLU A 138 14.17 -5.56 -19.57
N ASP A 139 13.37 -6.33 -18.82
CA ASP A 139 12.25 -7.11 -19.34
C ASP A 139 10.95 -6.28 -19.41
N LEU A 140 10.95 -5.01 -19.00
CA LEU A 140 9.78 -4.11 -19.01
C LEU A 140 9.94 -2.91 -19.97
N LYS A 141 8.83 -2.47 -20.55
CA LYS A 141 8.71 -1.21 -21.33
C LYS A 141 7.44 -0.46 -20.93
N ASP A 142 7.36 0.83 -21.25
CA ASP A 142 6.14 1.62 -21.04
C ASP A 142 4.97 1.03 -21.83
N ALA A 143 3.82 0.86 -21.18
CA ALA A 143 2.61 0.42 -21.87
C ALA A 143 1.97 1.62 -22.59
N SER A 144 1.88 1.55 -23.92
CA SER A 144 1.13 2.54 -24.70
C SER A 144 -0.35 2.16 -24.71
N PHE A 145 -1.14 2.70 -23.79
CA PHE A 145 -2.60 2.69 -23.93
C PHE A 145 -3.00 3.78 -24.92
N THR A 146 -3.20 3.40 -26.19
CA THR A 146 -3.98 4.28 -27.06
C THR A 146 -5.41 4.32 -26.52
N GLU A 147 -5.87 5.52 -26.11
CA GLU A 147 -7.26 5.88 -25.80
C GLU A 147 -8.18 5.70 -27.03
N LYS A 148 -8.08 4.55 -27.74
CA LYS A 148 -8.74 4.26 -29.01
C LYS A 148 -10.21 3.91 -28.88
N THR A 149 -10.75 3.96 -27.68
CA THR A 149 -12.16 3.74 -27.46
C THR A 149 -12.66 4.95 -26.71
N GLY A 150 -13.61 5.72 -27.25
CA GLY A 150 -14.34 6.79 -26.55
C GLY A 150 -15.19 6.28 -25.37
N ARG A 151 -14.65 5.29 -24.63
CA ARG A 151 -15.19 4.69 -23.43
C ARG A 151 -14.92 5.63 -22.26
N ARG A 152 -15.84 5.60 -21.31
CA ARG A 152 -15.70 6.31 -20.04
C ARG A 152 -14.40 5.87 -19.36
N LYS A 153 -13.60 6.83 -18.87
CA LYS A 153 -12.39 6.50 -18.10
C LYS A 153 -12.79 5.69 -16.86
N PRO A 154 -12.13 4.56 -16.57
CA PRO A 154 -12.40 3.79 -15.37
C PRO A 154 -12.08 4.65 -14.15
N ARG A 155 -12.96 4.63 -13.15
CA ARG A 155 -12.85 5.51 -11.96
C ARG A 155 -12.44 4.80 -10.69
N ALA A 156 -12.52 3.47 -10.65
CA ALA A 156 -12.21 2.67 -9.48
C ALA A 156 -11.39 1.45 -9.89
N SER A 157 -10.60 0.90 -8.97
CA SER A 157 -9.73 -0.26 -9.19
C SER A 157 -10.48 -1.59 -9.43
N ASP A 158 -11.79 -1.62 -9.19
CA ASP A 158 -12.68 -2.76 -9.43
C ASP A 158 -13.52 -2.60 -10.71
N ASP A 159 -13.31 -1.53 -11.51
CA ASP A 159 -14.05 -1.27 -12.74
C ASP A 159 -13.66 -2.24 -13.88
N ASP A 160 -14.66 -2.87 -14.50
CA ASP A 160 -14.46 -3.82 -15.59
C ASP A 160 -13.84 -3.21 -16.86
N THR A 161 -13.84 -1.89 -16.99
CA THR A 161 -13.26 -1.16 -18.12
C THR A 161 -11.77 -0.83 -17.94
N LEU A 162 -11.17 -1.26 -16.83
CA LEU A 162 -9.76 -1.00 -16.55
C LEU A 162 -8.81 -1.54 -17.62
N PRO A 163 -7.69 -0.80 -17.85
CA PRO A 163 -6.63 -1.25 -18.74
C PRO A 163 -6.00 -2.57 -18.29
N ILE A 164 -5.95 -2.82 -16.98
CA ILE A 164 -5.40 -4.03 -16.36
C ILE A 164 -6.46 -4.58 -15.39
N LYS A 165 -6.75 -5.87 -15.48
CA LYS A 165 -7.58 -6.58 -14.49
C LYS A 165 -6.70 -7.47 -13.63
N HIS A 166 -6.84 -7.39 -12.32
CA HIS A 166 -6.15 -8.28 -11.40
C HIS A 166 -6.89 -8.31 -10.05
N SER A 167 -7.00 -9.46 -9.40
CA SER A 167 -7.77 -9.60 -8.14
C SER A 167 -7.20 -8.76 -7.00
N LEU A 168 -5.88 -8.67 -6.90
CA LEU A 168 -5.19 -7.87 -5.87
C LEU A 168 -5.14 -6.37 -6.20
N LEU A 169 -5.61 -5.92 -7.35
CA LEU A 169 -5.50 -4.51 -7.75
C LEU A 169 -6.12 -3.54 -6.70
N PRO A 170 -7.30 -3.82 -6.11
CA PRO A 170 -7.91 -2.99 -5.07
C PRO A 170 -7.15 -2.97 -3.74
N GLU A 171 -6.20 -3.88 -3.52
CA GLU A 171 -5.36 -3.87 -2.32
C GLU A 171 -4.28 -2.79 -2.42
N TYR A 172 -3.77 -2.54 -3.63
CA TYR A 172 -2.65 -1.62 -3.88
C TYR A 172 -3.08 -0.24 -4.38
N PHE A 173 -4.20 -0.14 -5.11
CA PHE A 173 -4.64 1.09 -5.76
C PHE A 173 -6.09 1.45 -5.45
N ASP A 174 -6.40 2.75 -5.35
CA ASP A 174 -7.77 3.24 -5.12
C ASP A 174 -8.51 3.46 -6.46
N TYR A 175 -7.86 4.10 -7.43
CA TYR A 175 -8.45 4.45 -8.72
C TYR A 175 -7.41 4.57 -9.83
N PHE A 176 -7.88 4.63 -11.07
CA PHE A 176 -7.06 4.86 -12.26
C PHE A 176 -7.29 6.28 -12.78
N ASP A 177 -6.22 7.05 -12.98
CA ASP A 177 -6.29 8.40 -13.50
C ASP A 177 -5.13 8.68 -14.45
N SER A 178 -5.41 9.37 -15.57
CA SER A 178 -4.37 9.90 -16.46
C SER A 178 -3.28 8.90 -16.85
N ASN A 179 -3.69 7.66 -17.18
CA ASN A 179 -2.84 6.53 -17.54
C ASN A 179 -2.00 5.92 -16.40
N LYS A 180 -2.35 6.21 -15.14
CA LYS A 180 -1.63 5.77 -13.95
C LYS A 180 -2.58 5.28 -12.87
N PHE A 181 -2.19 4.22 -12.16
CA PHE A 181 -2.92 3.78 -10.97
C PHE A 181 -2.50 4.60 -9.76
N ILE A 182 -3.48 5.11 -9.02
CA ILE A 182 -3.23 5.92 -7.83
C ILE A 182 -3.11 5.00 -6.61
N PRO A 183 -1.93 4.95 -5.96
CA PRO A 183 -1.70 4.01 -4.87
C PRO A 183 -2.57 4.33 -3.65
N ARG A 184 -2.93 3.31 -2.87
CA ARG A 184 -3.64 3.50 -1.59
C ARG A 184 -2.78 4.26 -0.58
N PRO A 185 -3.37 4.85 0.49
CA PRO A 185 -2.62 5.62 1.48
C PRO A 185 -1.45 4.86 2.12
N TRP A 186 -1.59 3.55 2.32
CA TRP A 186 -0.52 2.72 2.88
C TRP A 186 0.67 2.59 1.92
N LEU A 187 0.41 2.37 0.62
CA LEU A 187 1.45 2.22 -0.38
C LEU A 187 2.15 3.56 -0.67
N ARG A 188 1.40 4.68 -0.63
CA ARG A 188 1.97 6.05 -0.68
C ARG A 188 2.89 6.37 0.48
N ARG A 189 2.66 5.82 1.68
CA ARG A 189 3.57 6.01 2.82
C ARG A 189 4.94 5.38 2.57
N ILE A 190 4.98 4.25 1.87
CA ILE A 190 6.22 3.59 1.47
C ILE A 190 6.83 4.27 0.23
N TYR A 191 6.00 4.63 -0.76
CA TYR A 191 6.41 5.22 -2.03
C TYR A 191 5.81 6.62 -2.24
N PRO A 192 6.30 7.65 -1.52
CA PRO A 192 5.68 8.99 -1.51
C PRO A 192 5.79 9.74 -2.84
N ARG A 193 6.65 9.31 -3.77
CA ARG A 193 6.83 9.94 -5.09
C ARG A 193 6.33 9.09 -6.26
N GLY A 194 5.61 8.01 -5.94
CA GLY A 194 5.39 6.89 -6.86
C GLY A 194 6.68 6.10 -7.04
#